data_AF-A0A090WKJ6-F1
#
_entry.id   AF-A0A090WKJ6-F1
#
_cell.length_a   1.000
_cell.length_b   1.000
_cell.length_c   1.000
_cell.angle_alpha   90.00
_cell.angle_beta   90.00
_cell.angle_gamma   90.00
#
_symmetry.space_group_name_H-M   'P 1'
#
loop_
_entity.id
_entity.type
_entity.pdbx_description
1 polymer ?
#
loop_
_entity_poly.entity_id
_entity_poly.type
_entity_poly.pdbx_seq_one_letter_code
_entity_poly.pdbx_strand_id
1 'polypeptide(L)'
;MKISREVKTGILVLLGIILFIFGFNYLKGQNLLDSSKTYYAVYDNVEGLAPATPVTINGLNVGKVISLKFKGDGSGKLLVELLVDNDFEFSKNSTAQLYDTGLIGGKAWL
;
A
#
# COMPACT_ATOMS: atom_id res chain seq x y z
N MET A 1 -32.58 28.56 -16.24
CA MET A 1 -31.67 28.11 -17.33
C MET A 1 -32.01 26.67 -17.68
N LYS A 2 -32.30 26.34 -18.94
CA LYS A 2 -32.48 24.93 -19.38
C LYS A 2 -31.09 24.35 -19.64
N ILE A 3 -30.69 23.36 -18.85
CA ILE A 3 -29.48 22.57 -19.14
C ILE A 3 -29.70 21.87 -20.48
N SER A 4 -28.85 22.18 -21.46
CA SER A 4 -28.93 21.60 -22.79
C SER A 4 -28.48 20.13 -22.75
N ARG A 5 -28.94 19.34 -23.73
CA ARG A 5 -28.62 17.90 -23.77
C ARG A 5 -27.11 17.66 -23.87
N GLU A 6 -26.40 18.56 -24.52
CA GLU A 6 -24.94 18.54 -24.68
C GLU A 6 -24.22 18.67 -23.33
N VAL A 7 -24.67 19.58 -22.45
CA VAL A 7 -24.10 19.74 -21.11
C VAL A 7 -24.33 18.50 -20.25
N LYS A 8 -25.50 17.87 -20.38
CA LYS A 8 -25.83 16.64 -19.65
C LYS A 8 -24.92 15.48 -20.06
N THR A 9 -24.64 15.34 -21.36
CA THR A 9 -23.70 14.35 -21.88
C THR A 9 -22.27 14.65 -21.44
N GLY A 10 -21.85 15.92 -21.47
CA GLY A 10 -20.52 16.32 -20.99
C GLY A 10 -20.29 15.96 -19.52
N ILE A 11 -21.28 16.20 -18.66
CA ILE A 11 -21.24 15.82 -17.24
C ILE A 11 -21.15 14.29 -17.09
N LEU A 12 -21.92 13.52 -17.87
CA LEU A 12 -21.88 12.06 -17.83
C LEU A 12 -20.48 11.51 -18.17
N VAL A 13 -19.86 12.05 -19.22
CA VAL A 13 -18.50 11.66 -19.65
C VAL A 13 -17.48 12.00 -18.57
N LEU A 14 -17.52 13.22 -18.02
CA LEU A 14 -16.63 13.63 -16.94
C LEU A 14 -16.79 12.75 -15.69
N LEU A 15 -18.02 12.44 -15.30
CA LEU A 15 -18.31 11.56 -14.17
C LEU A 15 -17.75 10.15 -14.41
N GLY A 16 -17.88 9.64 -15.64
CA GLY A 16 -17.33 8.36 -16.04
C GLY A 16 -15.80 8.31 -15.94
N ILE A 17 -15.10 9.37 -16.37
CA ILE A 17 -13.64 9.47 -16.24
C ILE A 17 -13.21 9.47 -14.78
N ILE A 18 -13.88 10.26 -13.93
CA ILE A 18 -13.58 10.33 -12.50
C ILE A 18 -13.77 8.95 -11.84
N LEU A 19 -14.91 8.30 -12.11
CA LEU A 19 -15.19 6.95 -11.60
C LEU A 19 -14.18 5.92 -12.11
N PHE A 20 -13.73 6.04 -13.35
CA PHE A 20 -12.73 5.12 -13.92
C PHE A 20 -11.38 5.27 -13.21
N ILE A 21 -10.91 6.50 -12.98
CA ILE A 21 -9.67 6.76 -12.25
C ILE A 21 -9.79 6.24 -10.81
N PHE A 22 -10.90 6.52 -10.13
CA PHE A 22 -11.14 6.01 -8.77
C PHE A 22 -11.20 4.48 -8.72
N GLY A 23 -11.97 3.86 -9.62
CA GLY A 23 -12.10 2.40 -9.69
C GLY A 23 -10.79 1.70 -10.01
N PHE A 24 -9.98 2.24 -10.93
CA PHE A 24 -8.67 1.69 -11.27
C PHE A 24 -7.71 1.75 -10.08
N ASN A 25 -7.67 2.86 -9.35
CA ASN A 25 -6.85 2.99 -8.14
C ASN A 25 -7.34 2.08 -7.01
N TYR A 26 -8.66 1.93 -6.84
CA TYR A 26 -9.26 1.00 -5.89
C TYR A 26 -8.90 -0.46 -6.19
N LEU A 27 -8.94 -0.89 -7.46
CA LEU A 27 -8.49 -2.23 -7.87
C LEU A 27 -7.00 -2.46 -7.65
N LYS A 28 -6.19 -1.40 -7.72
CA LYS A 28 -4.76 -1.41 -7.34
C LYS A 28 -4.56 -1.39 -5.82
N GLY A 29 -5.66 -1.36 -5.07
CA GLY A 29 -5.72 -1.24 -3.61
C GLY A 29 -5.27 0.13 -3.10
N GLN A 30 -5.03 1.12 -3.95
CA GLN A 30 -4.70 2.46 -3.49
C GLN A 30 -5.99 3.09 -2.96
N ASN A 31 -6.26 2.94 -1.67
CA ASN A 31 -7.35 3.63 -1.00
C ASN A 31 -6.99 5.12 -0.93
N LEU A 32 -7.35 5.87 -1.96
CA LEU A 32 -7.10 7.32 -2.06
C LEU A 32 -7.86 8.15 -1.01
N LEU A 33 -8.79 7.52 -0.28
CA LEU A 33 -9.67 8.14 0.72
C LEU A 33 -9.36 7.72 2.16
N ASP A 34 -8.44 6.78 2.38
CA ASP A 34 -8.03 6.39 3.73
C ASP A 34 -6.86 7.24 4.21
N SER A 35 -6.85 7.58 5.51
CA SER A 35 -5.76 8.31 6.19
C SER A 35 -4.51 7.45 6.39
N SER A 36 -4.13 6.70 5.36
CA SER A 36 -3.05 5.74 5.43
C SER A 36 -1.71 6.45 5.67
N LYS A 37 -0.96 5.99 6.66
CA LYS A 37 0.36 6.52 6.99
C LYS A 37 1.43 5.74 6.22
N THR A 38 2.33 6.46 5.57
CA THR A 38 3.47 5.85 4.87
C THR A 38 4.67 5.76 5.81
N TYR A 39 5.18 4.55 6.00
CA TYR A 39 6.37 4.25 6.79
C TYR A 39 7.50 3.75 5.88
N TYR A 40 8.74 4.03 6.30
CA TYR A 40 9.93 3.58 5.60
C TYR A 40 10.76 2.70 6.53
N ALA A 41 11.09 1.51 6.08
CA ALA A 41 11.95 0.58 6.78
C ALA A 41 13.17 0.25 5.92
N VAL A 42 14.34 0.13 6.56
CA VAL A 42 15.59 -0.20 5.87
C VAL A 42 15.98 -1.62 6.24
N TYR A 43 16.16 -2.46 5.23
CA TYR A 43 16.54 -3.86 5.38
C TYR A 43 17.82 -4.15 4.59
N ASP A 44 18.62 -5.09 5.09
CA ASP A 44 19.81 -5.58 4.39
C ASP A 44 19.46 -6.64 3.33
N ASN A 45 18.36 -7.39 3.53
CA ASN A 45 17.83 -8.35 2.58
C ASN A 45 16.29 -8.40 2.69
N VAL A 46 15.59 -8.46 1.55
CA VAL A 46 14.12 -8.54 1.44
C VAL A 46 13.70 -9.68 0.51
N GLU A 47 14.48 -10.76 0.45
CA GLU A 47 14.25 -11.89 -0.45
C GLU A 47 12.81 -12.42 -0.36
N GLY A 48 12.11 -12.44 -1.50
CA GLY A 48 10.70 -12.86 -1.58
C GLY A 48 9.67 -11.80 -1.18
N LEU A 49 10.08 -10.59 -0.81
CA LEU A 49 9.16 -9.48 -0.56
C LEU A 49 8.76 -8.82 -1.89
N ALA A 50 7.46 -8.75 -2.14
CA ALA A 50 6.89 -8.16 -3.35
C ALA A 50 6.04 -6.94 -3.01
N PRO A 51 5.86 -5.99 -3.94
CA PRO A 51 4.81 -4.99 -3.81
C PRO A 51 3.46 -5.66 -3.58
N ALA A 52 2.62 -5.03 -2.74
CA ALA A 52 1.32 -5.52 -2.27
C ALA A 52 1.35 -6.72 -1.30
N THR A 53 2.51 -7.15 -0.80
CA THR A 53 2.56 -8.09 0.34
C THR A 53 1.86 -7.46 1.56
N PRO A 54 0.93 -8.17 2.23
CA PRO A 54 0.25 -7.66 3.43
C PRO A 54 1.24 -7.58 4.60
N VAL A 55 1.12 -6.50 5.37
CA VAL A 55 1.87 -6.26 6.61
C VAL A 55 0.92 -6.56 7.75
N THR A 56 1.28 -7.50 8.63
CA THR A 56 0.45 -7.84 9.79
C THR A 56 1.16 -7.49 11.09
N ILE A 57 0.40 -7.21 12.15
CA ILE A 57 0.88 -7.07 13.53
C ILE A 57 -0.01 -7.93 14.39
N ASN A 58 0.57 -8.81 15.22
CA ASN A 58 -0.12 -9.87 15.95
C ASN A 58 -1.15 -10.66 15.12
N GLY A 59 -0.89 -10.86 13.82
CA GLY A 59 -1.77 -11.60 12.90
C GLY A 59 -2.92 -10.77 12.33
N LEU A 60 -3.04 -9.50 12.71
CA LEU A 60 -4.00 -8.55 12.14
C LEU A 60 -3.34 -7.83 10.95
N ASN A 61 -3.97 -7.85 9.78
CA ASN A 61 -3.53 -7.06 8.64
C ASN A 61 -3.68 -5.56 8.98
N VAL A 62 -2.55 -4.85 9.01
CA VAL A 62 -2.49 -3.41 9.31
C VAL A 62 -2.14 -2.58 8.08
N GLY A 63 -1.70 -3.21 6.99
CA GLY A 63 -1.22 -2.48 5.83
C GLY A 63 -0.59 -3.36 4.76
N LYS A 64 0.24 -2.75 3.91
CA LYS A 64 0.89 -3.44 2.80
C LYS A 64 2.17 -2.75 2.34
N VAL A 65 3.01 -3.52 1.66
CA VAL A 65 4.19 -3.00 0.96
C VAL A 65 3.75 -2.26 -0.30
N ILE A 66 4.23 -1.03 -0.47
CA ILE A 66 3.99 -0.21 -1.67
C ILE A 66 5.13 -0.37 -2.67
N SER A 67 6.37 -0.21 -2.20
CA SER A 67 7.53 -0.24 -3.07
C SER A 67 8.78 -0.72 -2.34
N LEU A 68 9.71 -1.28 -3.11
CA LEU A 68 11.04 -1.66 -2.66
C LEU A 68 12.04 -0.98 -3.58
N LYS A 69 12.98 -0.23 -3.00
CA LYS A 69 14.00 0.49 -3.76
C LYS A 69 15.33 0.35 -3.06
N PHE A 70 16.42 0.43 -3.80
CA PHE A 70 17.72 0.62 -3.18
C PHE A 70 17.77 2.00 -2.53
N LYS A 71 18.36 2.09 -1.33
CA LYS A 71 18.49 3.34 -0.58
C LYS A 71 19.34 4.39 -1.31
N GLY A 72 20.14 3.97 -2.30
CA GLY A 72 20.90 4.88 -3.18
C GLY A 72 22.11 5.53 -2.51
N ASP A 73 22.47 5.12 -1.29
CA ASP A 73 23.62 5.62 -0.52
C ASP A 73 24.87 4.75 -0.69
N GLY A 74 24.87 3.84 -1.68
CA GLY A 74 25.98 2.91 -1.93
C GLY A 74 26.10 1.76 -0.92
N SER A 75 25.25 1.71 0.12
CA SER A 75 25.30 0.66 1.14
C SER A 75 24.72 -0.69 0.70
N GLY A 76 24.07 -0.74 -0.47
CA GLY A 76 23.34 -1.92 -0.94
C GLY A 76 22.03 -2.20 -0.18
N LYS A 77 21.68 -1.39 0.83
CA LYS A 77 20.47 -1.57 1.63
C LYS A 77 19.21 -1.24 0.84
N LEU A 78 18.12 -1.91 1.20
CA LEU A 78 16.81 -1.78 0.58
C LEU A 78 15.90 -0.93 1.47
N LEU A 79 15.36 0.12 0.88
CA LEU A 79 14.32 0.96 1.43
C LEU A 79 12.96 0.38 1.03
N VAL A 80 12.21 -0.09 2.02
CA VAL A 80 10.86 -0.63 1.86
C VAL A 80 9.86 0.42 2.29
N GLU A 81 8.96 0.76 1.39
CA GLU A 81 7.86 1.67 1.61
C GLU A 81 6.61 0.87 2.00
N LEU A 82 6.07 1.18 3.17
CA LEU A 82 4.94 0.49 3.79
C LEU A 82 3.80 1.48 3.92
N LEU A 83 2.60 1.08 3.52
CA LEU A 83 1.38 1.84 3.74
C LEU A 83 0.57 1.14 4.82
N VAL A 84 0.28 1.85 5.90
CA VAL A 84 -0.48 1.33 7.04
C VAL A 84 -1.79 2.09 7.11
N ASP A 85 -2.90 1.37 6.99
CA ASP A 85 -4.25 1.92 6.91
C ASP A 85 -4.89 2.09 8.30
N ASN A 86 -4.30 1.50 9.34
CA ASN A 86 -4.87 1.49 10.68
C ASN A 86 -4.38 2.69 11.52
N ASP A 87 -5.24 3.22 12.39
CA ASP A 87 -4.95 4.26 13.41
C ASP A 87 -3.97 3.78 14.51
N PHE A 88 -3.18 2.75 14.22
CA PHE A 88 -2.21 2.19 15.14
C PHE A 88 -0.94 3.05 15.13
N GLU A 89 -0.75 3.82 16.19
CA GLU A 89 0.49 4.58 16.39
C GLU A 89 1.66 3.63 16.68
N PHE A 90 2.56 3.48 15.71
CA PHE A 90 3.82 2.78 15.94
C PHE A 90 4.68 3.55 16.96
N SER A 91 4.92 2.94 18.12
CA SER A 91 5.92 3.46 19.07
C SER A 91 7.33 3.26 18.49
N LYS A 92 8.21 4.27 18.64
CA LYS A 92 9.56 4.40 18.03
C LYS A 92 10.56 3.25 18.31
N ASN A 93 10.15 2.18 19.00
CA ASN A 93 10.99 1.03 19.40
C ASN A 93 10.43 -0.34 18.97
N SER A 94 9.56 -0.41 17.96
CA SER A 94 9.08 -1.71 17.48
C SER A 94 10.15 -2.42 16.65
N THR A 95 10.53 -3.63 17.06
CA THR A 95 11.49 -4.50 16.36
C THR A 95 10.71 -5.46 15.46
N ALA A 96 10.77 -5.26 14.14
CA ALA A 96 10.15 -6.18 13.17
C ALA A 96 10.98 -7.46 13.06
N GLN A 97 10.36 -8.62 13.25
CA GLN A 97 11.04 -9.93 13.23
C GLN A 97 10.47 -10.84 12.14
N LEU A 98 11.37 -11.52 11.43
CA LEU A 98 11.05 -12.52 10.42
C LEU A 98 10.75 -13.87 11.10
N TYR A 99 9.58 -14.46 10.81
CA TYR A 99 9.29 -15.85 11.20
C TYR A 99 8.93 -16.69 9.97
N ASP A 100 9.55 -17.86 9.85
CA ASP A 100 9.29 -18.83 8.78
C ASP A 100 8.27 -19.84 9.28
N THR A 101 7.04 -19.78 8.76
CA THR A 101 6.03 -20.81 9.05
C THR A 101 6.32 -22.01 8.15
N GLY A 102 6.97 -23.02 8.72
CA GLY A 102 7.33 -24.24 8.03
C GLY A 102 6.15 -25.06 7.48
N LEU A 103 6.49 -25.77 6.40
CA LEU A 103 5.93 -26.95 5.71
C LEU A 103 4.81 -26.82 4.68
N ILE A 104 3.83 -25.92 4.75
CA ILE A 104 2.86 -25.74 3.65
C ILE A 104 2.68 -24.24 3.36
N GLY A 105 3.53 -23.76 2.45
CA GLY A 105 3.48 -22.48 1.72
C GLY A 105 2.64 -21.36 2.31
N GLY A 106 3.25 -20.55 3.17
CA GLY A 106 2.67 -19.27 3.59
C GLY A 106 3.61 -18.52 4.52
N LYS A 107 4.52 -17.73 3.96
CA LYS A 107 5.39 -16.82 4.73
C LYS A 107 4.50 -15.70 5.27
N ALA A 108 4.29 -15.66 6.58
CA ALA A 108 3.48 -14.64 7.26
C ALA A 108 4.41 -13.70 8.05
N TRP A 109 4.13 -12.40 8.01
CA TRP A 109 4.98 -11.35 8.56
C TRP A 109 4.25 -10.60 9.68
N LEU A 110 4.87 -10.50 10.86
CA LEU A 110 4.41 -9.76 12.05
C LEU A 110 5.17 -8.43 12.24
#